data_AF-A0A524EJC5-F1
#
_entry.id   AF-A0A524EJC5-F1
#
_cell.length_a   1.000
_cell.length_b   1.000
_cell.length_c   1.000
_cell.angle_alpha   90.00
_cell.angle_beta   90.00
_cell.angle_gamma   90.00
#
_symmetry.space_group_name_H-M   'P 1'
#
loop_
_entity.id
_entity.type
_entity.pdbx_description
1 polymer ?
#
loop_
_entity_poly.entity_id
_entity_poly.type
_entity_poly.pdbx_seq_one_letter_code
_entity_poly.pdbx_strand_id
1 'polypeptide(L)'
;MSGAKRDEDTISIGEHWNEPVRFTIEIVKDGNCRAGHNAGQEFAFEWNTPKGMCSEAFVGMYPVLHSLRVLGDMRELGSEKRNERTYTCPSRVIQFRIVAHYTCNICGCELDIVDGGIRSKRLENPDENLWIRVCDNCFDRYRDKILTW
;
A
#
# COMPACT_ATOMS: atom_id res chain seq x y z
N MET A 1 38.19 -13.70 22.87
CA MET A 1 36.90 -13.18 23.40
C MET A 1 36.63 -11.84 22.73
N SER A 2 35.74 -11.82 21.73
CA SER A 2 35.19 -10.60 21.11
C SER A 2 33.84 -11.03 20.53
N GLY A 3 32.77 -11.04 21.32
CA GLY A 3 32.13 -9.84 21.82
C GLY A 3 30.88 -9.65 20.97
N ALA A 4 29.80 -10.31 21.38
CA ALA A 4 28.48 -10.29 20.76
C ALA A 4 27.86 -8.89 20.88
N LYS A 5 28.21 -8.00 19.95
CA LYS A 5 27.69 -6.62 19.85
C LYS A 5 26.84 -6.37 18.60
N ARG A 6 26.48 -7.44 17.86
CA ARG A 6 25.81 -7.33 16.55
C ARG A 6 24.29 -7.16 16.62
N ASP A 7 23.63 -7.67 17.66
CA ASP A 7 22.16 -7.66 17.73
C ASP A 7 21.56 -6.30 18.08
N GLU A 8 22.26 -5.45 18.84
CA GLU A 8 21.67 -4.16 19.24
C GLU A 8 21.70 -3.14 18.11
N ASP A 9 22.68 -3.19 17.19
CA ASP A 9 22.88 -2.17 16.14
C ASP A 9 22.21 -2.50 14.81
N THR A 10 21.55 -3.66 14.71
CA THR A 10 20.90 -4.14 13.50
C THR A 10 19.39 -4.26 13.71
N ILE A 11 18.61 -4.07 12.65
CA ILE A 11 17.18 -4.42 12.61
C ILE A 11 16.92 -5.35 11.42
N SER A 12 16.34 -6.52 11.69
CA SER A 12 15.82 -7.40 10.64
C SER A 12 14.47 -6.87 10.16
N ILE A 13 14.43 -6.43 8.92
CA ILE A 13 13.21 -5.93 8.29
C ILE A 13 12.23 -7.06 8.04
N GLY A 14 12.68 -8.27 7.70
CA GLY A 14 11.80 -9.43 7.51
C GLY A 14 10.93 -9.74 8.73
N GLU A 15 11.47 -9.56 9.95
CA GLU A 15 10.73 -9.80 11.20
C GLU A 15 9.72 -8.70 11.54
N HIS A 16 9.89 -7.50 10.97
CA HIS A 16 9.07 -6.33 11.24
C HIS A 16 8.21 -5.90 10.03
N TRP A 17 8.30 -6.59 8.90
CA TRP A 17 7.73 -6.13 7.64
C TRP A 17 6.21 -6.01 7.71
N ASN A 18 5.75 -4.80 7.45
CA ASN A 18 4.36 -4.50 7.15
C ASN A 18 4.26 -3.99 5.71
N GLU A 19 3.27 -4.48 4.96
CA GLU A 19 3.00 -4.03 3.60
C GLU A 19 2.73 -2.53 3.59
N PRO A 20 3.46 -1.73 2.78
CA PRO A 20 3.40 -0.26 2.83
C PRO A 20 2.05 0.33 2.41
N VAL A 21 1.23 -0.47 1.71
CA VAL A 21 -0.06 -0.04 1.17
C VAL A 21 -1.09 -1.15 1.33
N ARG A 22 -2.25 -0.78 1.86
CA ARG A 22 -3.45 -1.60 1.93
C ARG A 22 -4.53 -0.95 1.07
N PHE A 23 -5.33 -1.75 0.40
CA PHE A 23 -6.42 -1.28 -0.46
C PHE A 23 -7.76 -1.66 0.11
N THR A 24 -8.69 -0.71 0.07
CA THR A 24 -10.12 -0.96 0.22
C THR A 24 -10.78 -0.70 -1.14
N ILE A 25 -11.55 -1.65 -1.62
CA ILE A 25 -12.30 -1.54 -2.88
C ILE A 25 -13.77 -1.78 -2.60
N GLU A 26 -14.59 -0.76 -2.85
CA GLU A 26 -16.05 -0.85 -2.77
C GLU A 26 -16.63 -0.85 -4.19
N ILE A 27 -17.66 -1.66 -4.41
CA ILE A 27 -18.48 -1.56 -5.61
C ILE A 27 -19.53 -0.47 -5.42
N VAL A 28 -19.38 0.65 -6.13
CA VAL A 28 -20.27 1.82 -5.98
C VAL A 28 -21.38 1.89 -7.03
N LYS A 29 -21.25 1.10 -8.11
CA LYS A 29 -22.28 0.96 -9.14
C LYS A 29 -22.23 -0.43 -9.72
N ASP A 30 -23.38 -1.06 -9.85
CA ASP A 30 -23.53 -2.37 -10.48
C ASP A 30 -24.40 -2.35 -11.73
N GLY A 31 -24.55 -3.54 -12.32
CA GLY A 31 -25.22 -3.81 -13.58
C GLY A 31 -25.25 -5.32 -13.82
N ASN A 32 -25.40 -5.77 -15.07
CA ASN A 32 -25.46 -7.20 -15.40
C ASN A 32 -24.08 -7.89 -15.32
N CYS A 33 -23.53 -8.03 -14.11
CA CYS A 33 -22.22 -8.60 -13.88
C CYS A 33 -22.23 -10.14 -13.89
N ARG A 34 -21.51 -10.73 -14.84
CA ARG A 34 -21.37 -12.19 -14.99
C ARG A 34 -20.63 -12.87 -13.83
N ALA A 35 -19.87 -12.09 -13.04
CA ALA A 35 -19.17 -12.58 -11.85
C ALA A 35 -20.02 -12.50 -10.57
N GLY A 36 -21.28 -12.05 -10.64
CA GLY A 36 -22.20 -12.03 -9.49
C GLY A 36 -21.92 -10.93 -8.47
N HIS A 37 -21.12 -9.91 -8.84
CA HIS A 37 -20.82 -8.77 -7.99
C HIS A 37 -21.95 -7.74 -7.97
N ASN A 38 -22.19 -7.11 -6.82
CA ASN A 38 -23.26 -6.13 -6.60
C ASN A 38 -22.73 -4.90 -5.85
N ALA A 39 -23.46 -3.78 -5.93
CA ALA A 39 -23.13 -2.56 -5.21
C ALA A 39 -23.11 -2.79 -3.68
N GLY A 40 -22.20 -2.11 -2.99
CA GLY A 40 -21.93 -2.28 -1.56
C GLY A 40 -21.03 -3.47 -1.22
N GLN A 41 -20.64 -4.31 -2.18
CA GLN A 41 -19.63 -5.33 -1.93
C GLN A 41 -18.25 -4.68 -1.74
N GLU A 42 -17.52 -5.17 -0.73
CA GLU A 42 -16.19 -4.67 -0.39
C GLU A 42 -15.11 -5.75 -0.50
N PHE A 43 -13.90 -5.32 -0.84
CA PHE A 43 -12.68 -6.11 -0.80
C PHE A 43 -11.60 -5.31 -0.06
N ALA A 44 -10.90 -5.97 0.85
CA ALA A 44 -9.71 -5.43 1.49
C ALA A 44 -8.53 -6.37 1.25
N PHE A 45 -7.40 -5.82 0.81
CA PHE A 45 -6.20 -6.60 0.54
C PHE A 45 -4.95 -5.72 0.54
N GLU A 46 -3.79 -6.37 0.56
CA GLU A 46 -2.48 -5.71 0.52
C GLU A 46 -1.76 -6.14 -0.75
N TRP A 47 -1.07 -7.29 -0.71
CA TRP A 47 -0.30 -7.81 -1.84
C TRP A 47 -1.10 -8.76 -2.74
N ASN A 48 -1.79 -9.72 -2.13
CA ASN A 48 -2.48 -10.79 -2.87
C ASN A 48 -3.82 -10.32 -3.45
N THR A 49 -4.20 -10.88 -4.60
CA THR A 49 -5.55 -10.70 -5.14
C THR A 49 -6.60 -11.15 -4.12
N PRO A 50 -7.60 -10.32 -3.79
CA PRO A 50 -8.61 -10.68 -2.80
C PRO A 50 -9.47 -11.84 -3.29
N LYS A 51 -9.77 -12.78 -2.39
CA LYS A 51 -10.61 -13.94 -2.68
C LYS A 51 -11.98 -13.48 -3.20
N GLY A 52 -12.42 -14.10 -4.29
CA GLY A 52 -13.74 -13.86 -4.87
C GLY A 52 -13.83 -12.64 -5.78
N MET A 53 -12.78 -11.82 -5.91
CA MET A 53 -12.77 -10.74 -6.90
C MET A 53 -12.62 -11.31 -8.32
N CYS A 54 -13.37 -10.77 -9.27
CA CYS A 54 -13.25 -11.09 -10.68
C CYS A 54 -11.83 -10.80 -11.22
N SER A 55 -11.15 -11.82 -11.76
CA SER A 55 -9.78 -11.69 -12.28
C SER A 55 -9.66 -10.67 -13.43
N GLU A 56 -10.68 -10.56 -14.29
CA GLU A 56 -10.70 -9.55 -15.36
C GLU A 56 -10.67 -8.13 -14.77
N ALA A 57 -11.50 -7.88 -13.75
CA ALA A 57 -11.53 -6.59 -13.06
C ALA A 57 -10.19 -6.31 -12.36
N PHE A 58 -9.62 -7.30 -11.67
CA PHE A 58 -8.35 -7.15 -10.95
C PHE A 58 -7.18 -6.82 -11.90
N VAL A 59 -7.02 -7.58 -12.98
CA VAL A 59 -5.98 -7.31 -13.99
C VAL A 59 -6.18 -5.93 -14.61
N GLY A 60 -7.43 -5.56 -14.92
CA GLY A 60 -7.75 -4.26 -15.50
C GLY A 60 -7.48 -3.08 -14.57
N MET A 61 -7.62 -3.23 -13.25
CA MET A 61 -7.33 -2.17 -12.27
C MET A 61 -5.87 -2.18 -11.78
N TYR A 62 -5.09 -3.22 -12.09
CA TYR A 62 -3.72 -3.37 -11.60
C TYR A 62 -2.83 -2.14 -11.84
N PRO A 63 -2.90 -1.43 -13.00
CA PRO A 63 -2.12 -0.20 -13.19
C PRO A 63 -2.44 0.88 -12.14
N VAL A 64 -3.72 1.07 -11.79
CA VAL A 64 -4.14 2.03 -10.76
C VAL A 64 -3.62 1.63 -9.38
N LEU A 65 -3.76 0.34 -9.03
CA LEU A 65 -3.23 -0.20 -7.78
C LEU A 65 -1.71 -0.01 -7.68
N HIS A 66 -0.99 -0.27 -8.77
CA HIS A 66 0.45 -0.12 -8.81
C HIS A 66 0.88 1.36 -8.73
N SER A 67 0.20 2.27 -9.44
CA SER A 67 0.42 3.71 -9.31
C SER A 67 0.23 4.20 -7.88
N LEU A 68 -0.87 3.79 -7.22
CA LEU A 68 -1.11 4.12 -5.81
C LEU A 68 -0.02 3.55 -4.90
N ARG A 69 0.47 2.34 -5.18
CA ARG A 69 1.54 1.69 -4.42
C ARG A 69 2.85 2.47 -4.46
N VAL A 70 3.19 3.06 -5.61
CA VAL A 70 4.36 3.93 -5.78
C VAL A 70 4.10 5.41 -5.46
N LEU A 71 3.01 5.70 -4.73
CA LEU A 71 2.59 7.03 -4.29
C LEU A 71 2.18 8.01 -5.40
N GLY A 72 1.75 7.48 -6.55
CA GLY A 72 1.11 8.26 -7.59
C GLY A 72 -0.07 9.06 -7.05
N ASP A 73 -0.28 10.24 -7.62
CA ASP A 73 -1.36 11.14 -7.24
C ASP A 73 -2.55 10.94 -8.18
N MET A 74 -3.65 10.39 -7.66
CA MET A 74 -4.84 10.14 -8.47
C MET A 74 -5.56 11.42 -8.92
N ARG A 75 -5.21 12.58 -8.36
CA ARG A 75 -5.70 13.89 -8.83
C ARG A 75 -5.20 14.20 -10.24
N GLU A 76 -4.01 13.74 -10.60
CA GLU A 76 -3.47 13.83 -11.97
C GLU A 76 -4.29 13.02 -12.98
N LEU A 77 -5.10 12.08 -12.49
CA LEU A 77 -6.03 11.27 -13.28
C LEU A 77 -7.50 11.71 -13.09
N GLY A 78 -7.72 12.90 -12.51
CA GLY A 78 -9.04 13.52 -12.34
C GLY A 78 -9.82 13.07 -11.12
N SER A 79 -9.17 12.47 -10.11
CA SER A 79 -9.82 12.13 -8.84
C SER A 79 -9.83 13.31 -7.88
N GLU A 80 -10.78 13.36 -6.95
CA GLU A 80 -10.84 14.43 -5.95
C GLU A 80 -9.72 14.31 -4.90
N LYS A 81 -9.36 13.08 -4.53
CA LYS A 81 -8.32 12.79 -3.53
C LYS A 81 -7.12 12.09 -4.16
N ARG A 82 -5.96 12.28 -3.53
CA ARG A 82 -4.69 11.68 -3.95
C ARG A 82 -4.72 10.16 -4.01
N ASN A 83 -5.36 9.54 -3.02
CA ASN A 83 -5.31 8.10 -2.76
C ASN A 83 -6.59 7.36 -3.16
N GLU A 84 -7.49 8.02 -3.89
CA GLU A 84 -8.79 7.47 -4.27
C GLU A 84 -8.93 7.47 -5.79
N ARG A 85 -9.49 6.40 -6.36
CA ARG A 85 -9.82 6.35 -7.79
C ARG A 85 -11.07 5.52 -8.04
N THR A 86 -12.01 6.09 -8.80
CA THR A 86 -13.10 5.30 -9.38
C THR A 86 -12.64 4.62 -10.66
N TYR A 87 -12.73 3.29 -10.68
CA TYR A 87 -12.37 2.46 -11.82
C TYR A 87 -13.60 1.76 -12.38
N THR A 88 -13.80 1.80 -13.70
CA THR A 88 -14.88 1.05 -14.36
C THR A 88 -14.32 -0.28 -14.86
N CYS A 89 -14.99 -1.39 -14.56
CA CYS A 89 -14.55 -2.71 -14.99
C CYS A 89 -14.40 -2.79 -16.52
N PRO A 90 -13.56 -3.69 -17.07
CA PRO A 90 -13.36 -3.78 -18.52
C PRO A 90 -14.65 -4.04 -19.30
N SER A 91 -15.57 -4.83 -18.72
CA SER A 91 -16.91 -5.09 -19.25
C SER A 91 -17.90 -3.92 -19.08
N ARG A 92 -17.50 -2.81 -18.44
CA ARG A 92 -18.28 -1.56 -18.20
C ARG A 92 -19.63 -1.70 -17.48
N VAL A 93 -19.86 -2.82 -16.81
CA VAL A 93 -21.09 -3.10 -16.07
C VAL A 93 -21.01 -2.75 -14.58
N ILE A 94 -19.81 -2.55 -14.04
CA ILE A 94 -19.57 -2.25 -12.62
C ILE A 94 -18.54 -1.12 -12.49
N GLN A 95 -18.69 -0.28 -11.46
CA GLN A 95 -17.66 0.66 -11.02
C GLN A 95 -17.19 0.37 -9.60
N PHE A 96 -15.88 0.48 -9.41
CA PHE A 96 -15.17 0.26 -8.16
C PHE A 96 -14.63 1.60 -7.65
N ARG A 97 -14.79 1.88 -6.36
CA ARG A 97 -14.09 2.94 -5.66
C ARG A 97 -12.90 2.32 -4.94
N ILE A 98 -11.70 2.65 -5.39
CA ILE A 98 -10.43 2.17 -4.85
C ILE A 98 -9.90 3.22 -3.90
N VAL A 99 -9.52 2.82 -2.68
CA VAL A 99 -8.86 3.68 -1.69
C VAL A 99 -7.57 3.00 -1.24
N ALA A 100 -6.46 3.74 -1.30
CA ALA A 100 -5.18 3.30 -0.75
C ALA A 100 -4.95 3.87 0.65
N HIS A 101 -4.52 3.01 1.57
CA HIS A 101 -4.11 3.34 2.94
C HIS A 101 -2.63 3.05 3.07
N TYR A 102 -1.85 4.02 3.53
CA TYR A 102 -0.40 3.93 3.61
C TYR A 102 0.03 3.63 5.03
N THR A 103 1.02 2.76 5.20
CA THR A 103 1.43 2.27 6.54
C THR A 103 2.94 2.39 6.75
N CYS A 104 3.33 2.46 8.01
CA CYS A 104 4.74 2.32 8.42
C CYS A 104 5.19 0.87 8.17
N ASN A 105 6.31 0.68 7.46
CA ASN A 105 6.85 -0.65 7.15
C ASN A 105 7.31 -1.44 8.38
N ILE A 106 7.50 -0.80 9.55
CA ILE A 106 7.96 -1.46 10.78
C ILE A 106 6.82 -1.73 11.76
N CYS A 107 5.97 -0.74 12.04
CA CYS A 107 4.93 -0.87 13.08
C CYS A 107 3.51 -0.98 12.53
N GLY A 108 3.32 -0.88 11.21
CA GLY A 108 2.01 -1.01 10.56
C GLY A 108 1.04 0.15 10.81
N CYS A 109 1.42 1.19 11.57
CA CYS A 109 0.53 2.32 11.80
C CYS A 109 0.20 3.04 10.49
N GLU A 110 -1.03 3.56 10.37
CA GLU A 110 -1.44 4.35 9.21
C GLU A 110 -0.67 5.68 9.18
N LEU A 111 -0.24 6.08 7.98
CA LEU A 111 0.51 7.29 7.71
C LEU A 111 -0.40 8.36 7.14
N ASP A 112 -0.20 9.61 7.56
CA ASP A 112 -1.01 10.73 7.10
C ASP A 112 -0.78 11.02 5.61
N ILE A 113 -1.88 11.31 4.93
CA ILE A 113 -1.88 11.85 3.57
C ILE A 113 -1.93 13.37 3.67
N VAL A 114 -0.95 14.02 3.05
CA VAL A 114 -0.83 15.48 2.98
C VAL A 114 -0.77 15.91 1.51
N ASP A 115 -0.94 17.19 1.21
CA ASP A 115 -1.00 17.68 -0.17
C ASP A 115 0.22 17.27 -1.02
N GLY A 116 1.41 17.25 -0.40
CA GLY A 116 2.67 16.87 -1.04
C GLY A 116 2.96 15.37 -1.10
N GLY A 117 2.09 14.49 -0.57
CA GLY A 117 2.32 13.05 -0.55
C GLY A 117 1.95 12.38 0.75
N ILE A 118 2.77 11.42 1.19
CA ILE A 118 2.56 10.66 2.42
C ILE A 118 3.57 11.10 3.46
N ARG A 119 3.10 11.61 4.60
CA ARG A 119 3.97 12.04 5.70
C ARG A 119 4.68 10.82 6.28
N SER A 120 5.99 10.77 6.07
CA SER A 120 6.81 9.63 6.46
C SER A 120 8.29 10.00 6.43
N LYS A 121 9.12 9.13 6.99
CA LYS A 121 10.57 9.17 6.93
C LYS A 121 11.11 7.96 6.17
N ARG A 122 12.35 8.05 5.75
CA ARG A 122 13.08 6.98 5.06
C ARG A 122 14.17 6.45 5.99
N LEU A 123 14.20 5.14 6.17
CA LEU A 123 15.36 4.42 6.68
C LEU A 123 15.98 3.67 5.51
N GLU A 124 17.31 3.59 5.47
CA GLU A 124 18.01 2.95 4.36
C GLU A 124 19.31 2.29 4.79
N ASN A 125 19.64 1.18 4.12
CA ASN A 125 20.95 0.60 4.06
C ASN A 125 21.39 0.57 2.58
N PRO A 126 22.22 1.54 2.15
CA PRO A 126 22.67 1.62 0.76
C PRO A 126 23.45 0.38 0.29
N ASP A 127 24.18 -0.29 1.19
CA ASP A 127 25.01 -1.45 0.86
C ASP A 127 24.17 -2.67 0.41
N GLU A 128 22.93 -2.76 0.89
CA GLU A 128 21.97 -3.80 0.52
C GLU A 128 20.91 -3.33 -0.49
N ASN A 129 21.01 -2.08 -0.98
CA ASN A 129 19.96 -1.43 -1.77
C ASN A 129 18.56 -1.53 -1.11
N LEU A 130 18.54 -1.44 0.23
CA LEU A 130 17.35 -1.58 1.05
C LEU A 130 16.93 -0.21 1.57
N TRP A 131 15.67 0.15 1.34
CA TRP A 131 15.07 1.32 1.96
C TRP A 131 13.61 1.03 2.29
N ILE A 132 13.15 1.65 3.38
CA ILE A 132 11.78 1.48 3.87
C ILE A 132 11.20 2.83 4.29
N ARG A 133 9.87 2.89 4.30
CA ARG A 133 9.09 4.05 4.74
C ARG A 133 8.59 3.80 6.16
N VAL A 134 8.82 4.76 7.05
CA VAL A 134 8.43 4.63 8.45
C VAL A 134 7.75 5.89 8.97
N CYS A 135 7.01 5.75 10.07
CA CYS A 135 6.51 6.89 10.84
C CYS A 135 7.66 7.55 11.64
N ASP A 136 7.40 8.74 12.17
CA ASP A 136 8.41 9.51 12.93
C ASP A 136 8.95 8.73 14.15
N ASN A 137 8.07 8.04 14.89
CA ASN A 137 8.48 7.24 16.05
C ASN A 137 9.42 6.08 15.68
N CYS A 138 9.15 5.38 14.59
CA CYS A 138 10.01 4.31 14.10
C CYS A 138 11.32 4.87 13.54
N PHE A 139 11.28 6.04 12.88
CA PHE A 139 12.49 6.70 12.44
C PHE A 139 13.40 7.05 13.63
N ASP A 140 12.88 7.74 14.64
CA ASP A 140 13.67 8.14 15.79
C ASP A 140 14.25 6.94 16.56
N ARG A 141 13.52 5.83 16.59
CA ARG A 141 13.97 4.59 17.23
C ARG A 141 15.07 3.85 16.45
N TYR A 142 15.03 3.89 15.12
CA TYR A 142 15.84 3.00 14.27
C TYR A 142 16.78 3.72 13.29
N ARG A 143 16.81 5.06 13.25
CA ARG A 143 17.65 5.84 12.32
C ARG A 143 19.15 5.56 12.39
N ASP A 144 19.63 5.12 13.55
CA ASP A 144 21.04 4.82 13.80
C ASP A 144 21.33 3.30 13.72
N LYS A 145 20.33 2.50 13.29
CA LYS A 145 20.47 1.04 13.12
C LYS A 145 20.75 0.69 11.68
N ILE A 146 21.48 -0.41 11.48
CA ILE A 146 21.73 -1.00 10.18
C ILE A 146 20.54 -1.87 9.82
N LEU A 147 19.94 -1.63 8.65
CA LEU A 147 18.82 -2.42 8.15
C LEU A 147 19.35 -3.65 7.42
N THR A 148 18.81 -4.82 7.75
CA THR A 148 19.07 -6.07 7.03
C THR A 148 17.76 -6.74 6.69
N TRP A 149 17.68 -7.54 5.63
CA TRP A 149 16.48 -8.33 5.33
C TRP A 149 16.35 -9.54 6.25
#